data_AF-A0A147EPS9-F1
#
_entry.id   AF-A0A147EPS9-F1
#
_cell.length_a   1.000
_cell.length_b   1.000
_cell.length_c   1.000
_cell.angle_alpha   90.00
_cell.angle_beta   90.00
_cell.angle_gamma   90.00
#
_symmetry.space_group_name_H-M   'P 1'
#
loop_
_entity.id
_entity.type
_entity.pdbx_description
1 polymer ?
#
loop_
_entity_poly.entity_id
_entity_poly.type
_entity_poly.pdbx_seq_one_letter_code
_entity_poly.pdbx_strand_id
1 'polypeptide(L)'
;PAGSALRAESSRRGASRELEEETGLAIAADELVLVGRVIEERALFDLWIARVEGEPIPVPDPEEVQDAEWVALDEVRRRWKAGMFAAPWNARFDQLWDTLAHEVVTRA
;
A
#
# COMPACT_ATOMS: atom_id res chain seq x y z
N PRO A 1 -5.51 -1.86 -1.07
CA PRO A 1 -5.65 -0.41 -1.24
C PRO A 1 -4.66 0.20 -2.21
N ALA A 2 -5.16 0.57 -3.39
CA ALA A 2 -4.50 1.46 -4.31
C ALA A 2 -5.50 2.04 -5.31
N GLY A 3 -5.63 3.38 -5.32
CA GLY A 3 -6.45 4.08 -6.29
C GLY A 3 -5.83 5.42 -6.71
N SER A 4 -6.51 6.10 -7.64
CA SER A 4 -6.06 7.39 -8.15
C SER A 4 -6.46 8.51 -7.22
N ALA A 5 -5.54 9.46 -6.99
CA ALA A 5 -5.92 10.71 -6.35
C ALA A 5 -6.96 11.45 -7.20
N LEU A 6 -8.00 11.96 -6.56
CA LEU A 6 -9.04 12.77 -7.20
C LEU A 6 -8.51 14.15 -7.60
N ARG A 7 -9.32 14.90 -8.38
CA ARG A 7 -8.97 16.28 -8.75
C ARG A 7 -8.74 17.12 -7.49
N ALA A 8 -7.59 17.80 -7.43
CA ALA A 8 -7.14 18.62 -6.30
C ALA A 8 -6.84 17.83 -5.01
N GLU A 9 -6.81 16.50 -5.08
CA GLU A 9 -6.36 15.64 -4.00
C GLU A 9 -4.85 15.37 -4.11
N SER A 10 -4.14 15.43 -2.99
CA SER A 10 -2.75 14.95 -2.92
C SER A 10 -2.72 13.43 -2.88
N SER A 11 -1.69 12.78 -3.45
CA SER A 11 -1.51 11.32 -3.40
C SER A 11 -1.59 10.73 -1.99
N ARG A 12 -1.05 11.44 -0.99
CA ARG A 12 -1.14 11.06 0.44
C ARG A 12 -2.58 10.97 0.94
N ARG A 13 -3.41 11.98 0.64
CA ARG A 13 -4.85 11.97 0.99
C ARG A 13 -5.61 10.90 0.23
N GLY A 14 -5.30 10.71 -1.05
CA GLY A 14 -5.84 9.59 -1.83
C GLY A 14 -5.54 8.25 -1.17
N ALA A 15 -4.27 7.98 -0.84
CA ALA A 15 -3.88 6.72 -0.19
C ALA A 15 -4.60 6.46 1.15
N SER A 16 -4.82 7.50 1.95
CA SER A 16 -5.59 7.41 3.21
C SER A 16 -7.07 7.10 2.95
N ARG A 17 -7.70 7.78 1.99
CA ARG A 17 -9.09 7.51 1.57
C ARG A 17 -9.26 6.09 1.03
N GLU A 18 -8.42 5.68 0.07
CA GLU A 18 -8.49 4.35 -0.56
C GLU A 18 -8.23 3.22 0.47
N LEU A 19 -7.39 3.46 1.48
CA LEU A 19 -7.21 2.50 2.58
C LEU A 19 -8.51 2.30 3.37
N GLU A 20 -9.20 3.39 3.71
CA GLU A 20 -10.47 3.33 4.43
C GLU A 20 -11.58 2.69 3.57
N GLU A 21 -11.72 3.12 2.31
CA GLU A 21 -12.73 2.62 1.38
C GLU A 21 -12.56 1.12 1.09
N GLU A 22 -11.34 0.68 0.73
CA GLU A 22 -11.12 -0.72 0.33
C GLU A 22 -11.00 -1.71 1.50
N THR A 23 -10.59 -1.25 2.69
CA THR A 23 -10.23 -2.17 3.80
C THR A 23 -10.94 -1.88 5.13
N GLY A 24 -11.63 -0.74 5.24
CA GLY A 24 -12.24 -0.27 6.48
C GLY A 24 -11.24 0.29 7.51
N LEU A 25 -9.94 0.34 7.20
CA LEU A 25 -8.92 0.86 8.10
C LEU A 25 -8.75 2.37 7.92
N ALA A 26 -9.23 3.15 8.89
CA ALA A 26 -9.06 4.60 8.88
C ALA A 26 -7.72 4.99 9.52
N ILE A 27 -6.82 5.58 8.72
CA ILE A 27 -5.54 6.15 9.17
C ILE A 27 -5.44 7.58 8.67
N ALA A 28 -5.03 8.52 9.53
CA ALA A 28 -4.91 9.91 9.14
C ALA A 28 -3.79 10.09 8.12
N ALA A 29 -4.02 10.95 7.12
CA ALA A 29 -3.08 11.15 6.03
C ALA A 29 -1.67 11.60 6.50
N ASP A 30 -1.57 12.34 7.62
CA ASP A 30 -0.31 12.77 8.21
C ASP A 30 0.47 11.67 8.94
N GLU A 31 -0.18 10.55 9.27
CA GLU A 31 0.46 9.34 9.79
C GLU A 31 1.08 8.48 8.68
N LEU A 32 0.76 8.76 7.41
CA LEU A 32 1.36 8.07 6.28
C LEU A 32 2.79 8.53 6.02
N VAL A 33 3.67 7.54 5.86
CA VAL A 33 5.09 7.72 5.53
C VAL A 33 5.29 7.33 4.07
N LEU A 34 5.95 8.20 3.31
CA LEU A 34 6.26 7.93 1.92
C LEU A 34 7.42 6.94 1.84
N VAL A 35 7.21 5.79 1.21
CA VAL A 35 8.29 4.87 0.83
C VAL A 35 9.01 5.39 -0.40
N GLY A 36 8.26 5.84 -1.41
CA GLY A 36 8.82 6.44 -2.62
C GLY A 36 7.81 6.58 -3.73
N ARG A 37 8.28 7.17 -4.84
CA ARG A 37 7.51 7.39 -6.08
C ARG A 37 8.11 6.58 -7.22
N VAL A 38 7.26 5.85 -7.93
CA VAL A 38 7.58 5.27 -9.25
C VAL A 38 6.97 6.15 -10.33
N ILE A 39 7.78 6.46 -11.35
CA ILE A 39 7.32 7.16 -12.54
C ILE A 39 7.02 6.11 -13.61
N GLU A 40 5.74 5.98 -13.96
CA GLU A 40 5.27 5.09 -15.03
C GLU A 40 4.98 5.92 -16.29
N GLU A 41 4.83 5.27 -17.45
CA GLU A 41 4.58 5.97 -18.73
C GLU A 41 3.36 6.91 -18.67
N ARG A 42 2.34 6.52 -17.90
CA ARG A 42 1.02 7.20 -17.88
C ARG A 42 0.57 7.64 -16.49
N ALA A 43 1.37 7.38 -15.46
CA ALA A 43 0.99 7.61 -14.08
C ALA A 43 2.20 7.88 -13.20
N LEU A 44 1.94 8.51 -12.06
CA LEU A 44 2.85 8.54 -10.93
C LEU A 44 2.26 7.63 -9.85
N PHE A 45 3.08 6.74 -9.31
CA PHE A 45 2.66 5.83 -8.25
C PHE A 45 3.45 6.12 -6.98
N ASP A 46 2.77 6.63 -5.95
CA ASP A 46 3.35 6.80 -4.62
C ASP A 46 2.99 5.62 -3.73
N LEU A 47 4.00 4.99 -3.15
CA LEU A 47 3.80 3.96 -2.13
C LEU A 47 3.91 4.58 -0.74
N TRP A 48 2.84 4.43 0.04
CA TRP A 48 2.74 4.89 1.41
C TRP A 48 2.66 3.70 2.37
N ILE A 49 3.17 3.86 3.58
CA ILE A 49 2.96 2.93 4.69
C ILE A 49 2.43 3.67 5.91
N ALA A 50 1.79 2.93 6.80
CA ALA A 50 1.38 3.39 8.12
C ALA A 50 1.60 2.31 9.17
N ARG A 51 1.77 2.74 10.42
CA ARG A 51 1.72 1.87 11.58
C ARG A 51 0.27 1.73 12.01
N VAL A 52 -0.16 0.49 12.24
CA VAL A 52 -1.48 0.18 12.78
C VAL A 52 -1.26 -0.47 14.15
N GLU A 53 -1.97 0.00 15.16
CA GLU A 53 -1.86 -0.58 16.50
C GLU A 53 -2.62 -1.91 16.58
N GLY A 54 -1.91 -2.97 16.97
CA GLY A 54 -2.44 -4.33 16.98
C GLY A 54 -2.68 -4.88 15.58
N GLU A 55 -3.67 -5.79 15.47
CA GLU A 55 -4.07 -6.43 14.22
C GLU A 55 -5.60 -6.33 14.08
N PRO A 56 -6.15 -5.13 13.80
CA PRO A 56 -7.59 -4.98 13.64
C PRO A 56 -8.07 -5.82 12.46
N ILE A 57 -9.26 -6.41 12.58
CA ILE A 57 -9.85 -7.21 11.50
C ILE A 57 -10.28 -6.26 10.37
N PRO A 58 -9.70 -6.37 9.16
CA PRO A 58 -10.12 -5.56 8.01
C PRO A 58 -11.59 -5.84 7.66
N VAL A 59 -12.30 -4.81 7.23
CA VAL A 59 -13.68 -4.92 6.72
C VAL A 59 -13.65 -4.47 5.25
N PRO A 60 -13.28 -5.37 4.32
CA PRO A 60 -13.12 -5.01 2.93
C PRO A 60 -14.45 -4.64 2.26
N ASP A 61 -14.41 -3.68 1.33
CA ASP A 61 -15.53 -3.44 0.42
C ASP A 61 -15.64 -4.63 -0.55
N PRO A 62 -16.74 -5.40 -0.54
CA PRO A 62 -16.89 -6.57 -1.40
C PRO A 62 -16.98 -6.24 -2.90
N GLU A 63 -17.22 -4.99 -3.28
CA GLU A 63 -17.22 -4.58 -4.70
C GLU A 63 -15.80 -4.43 -5.26
N GLU A 64 -14.81 -4.14 -4.41
CA GLU A 64 -13.42 -3.86 -4.82
C GLU A 64 -12.41 -4.89 -4.31
N VAL A 65 -12.64 -5.46 -3.12
CA VAL A 65 -11.71 -6.35 -2.43
C VAL A 65 -12.39 -7.68 -2.10
N GLN A 66 -11.88 -8.74 -2.70
CA GLN A 66 -12.40 -10.09 -2.48
C GLN A 66 -12.05 -10.66 -1.10
N ASP A 67 -10.83 -10.40 -0.61
CA ASP A 67 -10.32 -10.94 0.66
C ASP A 67 -9.15 -10.09 1.19
N ALA A 68 -8.91 -10.13 2.49
CA ALA A 68 -7.85 -9.40 3.16
C ALA A 68 -7.27 -10.19 4.35
N GLU A 69 -5.94 -10.18 4.48
CA GLU A 69 -5.23 -10.84 5.57
C GLU A 69 -4.03 -10.01 6.04
N TRP A 70 -3.70 -10.13 7.33
CA TRP A 70 -2.42 -9.67 7.86
C TRP A 70 -1.32 -10.68 7.53
N VAL A 71 -0.22 -10.21 6.95
CA VAL A 71 0.92 -11.05 6.60
C VAL A 71 2.23 -10.39 7.00
N ALA A 72 3.23 -11.20 7.32
CA ALA A 72 4.59 -10.70 7.50
C ALA A 72 5.17 -10.17 6.18
N LEU A 73 6.08 -9.20 6.25
CA LEU A 73 6.71 -8.63 5.04
C LEU A 73 7.48 -9.69 4.22
N ASP A 74 8.05 -10.71 4.86
CA ASP A 74 8.70 -11.83 4.18
C ASP A 74 7.72 -12.65 3.33
N GLU A 75 6.47 -12.77 3.77
CA GLU A 75 5.41 -13.44 3.03
C GLU A 75 4.99 -12.62 1.80
N VAL A 76 4.93 -11.29 1.91
CA VAL A 76 4.76 -10.38 0.76
C VAL A 76 5.87 -10.61 -0.27
N ARG A 77 7.14 -10.67 0.19
CA ARG A 77 8.29 -10.93 -0.68
C ARG A 77 8.17 -12.28 -1.39
N ARG A 78 7.81 -13.32 -0.65
CA ARG A 78 7.65 -14.68 -1.18
C ARG A 78 6.58 -14.71 -2.27
N ARG A 79 5.39 -14.14 -2.02
CA ARG A 79 4.29 -14.05 -2.99
C ARG A 79 4.66 -13.24 -4.22
N TRP A 80 5.39 -12.14 -4.04
CA TRP A 80 5.94 -11.37 -5.15
C TRP A 80 6.89 -12.20 -6.02
N LYS A 81 7.90 -12.85 -5.43
CA LYS A 81 8.84 -13.69 -6.18
C LYS A 81 8.20 -14.94 -6.79
N ALA A 82 7.05 -15.37 -6.27
CA ALA A 82 6.22 -16.42 -6.86
C ALA A 82 5.31 -15.94 -8.01
N GLY A 83 5.30 -14.64 -8.35
CA GLY A 83 4.49 -14.09 -9.43
C GLY A 83 3.00 -13.95 -9.12
N MET A 84 2.63 -13.91 -7.84
CA MET A 84 1.22 -13.83 -7.41
C MET A 84 0.65 -12.40 -7.46
N PHE A 85 1.50 -11.39 -7.66
CA PHE A 85 1.07 -10.00 -7.78
C PHE A 85 0.75 -9.65 -9.24
N ALA A 86 -0.21 -8.75 -9.44
CA ALA A 86 -0.48 -8.17 -10.74
C ALA A 86 0.79 -7.50 -11.31
N ALA A 87 1.00 -7.61 -12.63
CA ALA A 87 2.24 -7.24 -13.30
C ALA A 87 2.83 -5.86 -12.93
N PRO A 88 2.05 -4.77 -12.75
CA PRO A 88 2.60 -3.47 -12.37
C PRO A 88 3.39 -3.49 -11.04
N TRP A 89 3.02 -4.35 -10.10
CA TRP A 89 3.71 -4.46 -8.81
C TRP A 89 5.15 -4.96 -8.93
N ASN A 90 5.49 -5.72 -9.97
CA ASN A 90 6.85 -6.24 -10.14
C ASN A 90 7.86 -5.09 -10.26
N ALA A 91 7.62 -4.16 -11.19
CA ALA A 91 8.50 -3.01 -11.39
C ALA A 91 8.49 -2.05 -10.20
N ARG A 92 7.37 -1.95 -9.47
CA ARG A 92 7.26 -1.12 -8.26
C ARG A 92 8.08 -1.69 -7.13
N PHE A 93 7.98 -2.99 -6.86
CA PHE A 93 8.79 -3.64 -5.84
C PHE A 93 10.28 -3.67 -6.23
N ASP A 94 10.64 -3.90 -7.49
CA ASP A 94 12.05 -3.83 -7.91
C ASP A 94 12.70 -2.47 -7.60
N GLN A 95 11.92 -1.38 -7.61
CA GLN A 95 12.41 -0.03 -7.30
C GLN A 95 12.33 0.33 -5.82
N LEU A 96 11.31 -0.14 -5.11
CA LEU A 96 10.96 0.35 -3.77
C LEU A 96 11.22 -0.65 -2.64
N TRP A 97 11.56 -1.91 -2.95
CA TRP A 97 11.60 -2.97 -1.94
C TRP A 97 12.58 -2.68 -0.80
N ASP A 98 13.78 -2.22 -1.11
CA ASP A 98 14.79 -1.98 -0.08
C ASP A 98 14.37 -0.86 0.88
N THR A 99 13.77 0.21 0.34
CA THR A 99 13.21 1.30 1.17
C THR A 99 11.99 0.83 1.96
N LEU A 100 11.09 0.06 1.35
CA LEU A 100 9.93 -0.52 2.03
C LEU A 100 10.36 -1.38 3.22
N ALA A 101 11.32 -2.29 3.00
CA ALA A 101 11.84 -3.17 4.05
C ALA A 101 12.52 -2.38 5.16
N HIS A 102 13.31 -1.36 4.82
CA HIS A 102 13.94 -0.49 5.81
C HIS A 102 12.91 0.25 6.67
N GLU A 103 11.90 0.88 6.04
CA GLU A 103 10.89 1.66 6.76
C GLU A 103 9.99 0.76 7.63
N VAL A 104 9.65 -0.45 7.18
CA VAL A 104 8.87 -1.40 7.99
C VAL A 104 9.68 -1.86 9.22
N VAL A 105 10.96 -2.18 9.06
CA VAL A 105 11.82 -2.65 10.17
C VAL A 105 12.08 -1.54 11.20
N THR A 106 12.30 -0.31 10.74
CA THR A 106 12.60 0.82 11.64
C THR A 106 11.38 1.35 12.39
N ARG A 107 10.17 0.98 11.96
CA ARG A 107 8.90 1.47 12.52
C ARG A 107 8.06 0.40 13.22
N ALA A 108 8.44 -0.87 13.11
CA ALA A 108 7.89 -1.99 13.89
C ALA A 108 8.17 -1.75 15.40
#